data_AF-A0A3B9I0G2-F1
#
_entry.id   AF-A0A3B9I0G2-F1
#
_cell.length_a   1.000
_cell.length_b   1.000
_cell.length_c   1.000
_cell.angle_alpha   90.00
_cell.angle_beta   90.00
_cell.angle_gamma   90.00
#
_symmetry.space_group_name_H-M   'P 1'
#
loop_
_entity.id
_entity.type
_entity.pdbx_description
1 polymer ?
#
loop_
_entity_poly.entity_id
_entity_poly.type
_entity_poly.pdbx_seq_one_letter_code
_entity_poly.pdbx_strand_id
1 'polypeptide(L)'
;MTDDSSIAAEQIEYADNTLSVVIGSETTRINRNEIKNISFTAQTRTTEVFATDSADLAEILPKAQELLQKYPDAQSILVTEEGNYQHRKDGTNLSRYRCVTYLVQDESLWEAQISLSFDPNRETIRVLHARSYTPDGAVHVLSPDQIKISKGTSGSVYFDQYQDLSFTIPEAAVGGLIDYCYETEEFNPFDRNLF
;
A
#
# COMPACT_ATOMS: atom_id res chain seq x y z
N MET A 1 8.80 -10.80 36.42
CA MET A 1 8.57 -9.39 36.09
C MET A 1 9.51 -9.04 34.95
N THR A 2 9.00 -8.87 33.75
CA THR A 2 9.78 -8.34 32.62
C THR A 2 9.58 -6.83 32.65
N ASP A 3 10.63 -6.08 32.95
CA ASP A 3 10.63 -4.63 32.74
C ASP A 3 10.53 -4.39 31.23
N ASP A 4 9.34 -4.03 30.75
CA ASP A 4 9.18 -3.47 29.41
C ASP A 4 9.54 -1.98 29.50
N SER A 5 10.84 -1.69 29.42
CA SER A 5 11.33 -0.32 29.32
C SER A 5 11.15 0.19 27.89
N SER A 6 10.46 1.31 27.73
CA SER A 6 10.35 2.05 26.47
C SER A 6 11.30 3.24 26.48
N ILE A 7 12.07 3.42 25.41
CA ILE A 7 12.98 4.57 25.23
C ILE A 7 12.43 5.46 24.12
N ALA A 8 12.12 6.71 24.43
CA ALA A 8 11.78 7.73 23.45
C ALA A 8 13.05 8.40 22.93
N ALA A 9 13.18 8.53 21.62
CA ALA A 9 14.39 8.99 20.95
C ALA A 9 14.08 10.02 19.88
N GLU A 10 14.99 10.99 19.71
CA GLU A 10 14.89 12.00 18.65
C GLU A 10 15.49 11.50 17.34
N GLN A 11 16.55 10.69 17.44
CA GLN A 11 17.24 10.09 16.31
C GLN A 11 17.69 8.68 16.69
N ILE A 12 17.63 7.78 15.71
CA ILE A 12 18.23 6.45 15.81
C ILE A 12 19.10 6.19 14.58
N GLU A 13 20.19 5.48 14.77
CA GLU A 13 21.06 4.98 13.71
C GLU A 13 21.33 3.49 13.96
N TYR A 14 21.16 2.67 12.94
CA TYR A 14 21.40 1.24 13.04
C TYR A 14 22.60 0.84 12.16
N ALA A 15 23.66 0.38 12.80
CA ALA A 15 24.88 -0.12 12.15
C ALA A 15 25.51 -1.21 13.01
N ASP A 16 26.19 -2.17 12.38
CA ASP A 16 26.97 -3.22 13.07
C ASP A 16 26.19 -3.95 14.19
N ASN A 17 24.93 -4.34 13.91
CA ASN A 17 24.02 -4.99 14.87
C ASN A 17 23.75 -4.18 16.16
N THR A 18 23.98 -2.87 16.13
CA THR A 18 23.80 -1.96 17.26
C THR A 18 22.90 -0.80 16.86
N LEU A 19 21.91 -0.50 17.68
CA LEU A 19 21.12 0.72 17.56
C LEU A 19 21.72 1.81 18.43
N SER A 20 22.17 2.89 17.81
CA SER A 20 22.53 4.12 18.51
C SER A 20 21.27 4.99 18.63
N VAL A 21 20.92 5.38 19.85
CA VAL A 21 19.72 6.13 20.19
C VAL A 21 20.14 7.47 20.77
N VAL A 22 19.72 8.57 20.15
CA VAL A 22 20.04 9.94 20.59
C VAL A 22 18.84 10.52 21.35
N ILE A 23 19.10 10.98 22.57
CA ILE A 23 18.13 11.63 23.46
C ILE A 23 18.75 12.95 23.91
N GLY A 24 18.37 14.07 23.29
CA GLY A 24 19.04 15.36 23.49
C GLY A 24 20.53 15.28 23.12
N SER A 25 21.43 15.49 24.09
CA SER A 25 22.88 15.39 23.89
C SER A 25 23.48 14.03 24.22
N GLU A 26 22.67 13.06 24.68
CA GLU A 26 23.15 11.75 25.08
C GLU A 26 22.93 10.72 23.97
N THR A 27 23.92 9.84 23.78
CA THR A 27 23.80 8.69 22.89
C THR A 27 23.88 7.40 23.69
N THR A 28 22.82 6.59 23.61
CA THR A 28 22.75 5.25 24.19
C THR A 28 22.91 4.21 23.08
N ARG A 29 23.62 3.10 23.36
CA ARG A 29 23.78 2.00 22.41
C ARG A 29 23.03 0.77 22.91
N ILE A 30 22.18 0.21 22.06
CA ILE A 30 21.34 -0.96 22.37
C ILE A 30 21.69 -2.07 21.38
N ASN A 31 21.93 -3.28 21.89
CA ASN A 31 22.19 -4.43 21.03
C ASN A 31 20.91 -4.82 20.27
N ARG A 32 21.01 -5.19 18.99
CA ARG A 32 19.86 -5.64 18.18
C ARG A 32 19.01 -6.71 18.86
N ASN A 33 19.62 -7.61 19.63
CA ASN A 33 18.93 -8.72 20.30
C ASN A 33 18.07 -8.27 21.49
N GLU A 34 18.30 -7.07 22.00
CA GLU A 34 17.53 -6.48 23.10
C GLU A 34 16.31 -5.69 22.58
N ILE A 35 16.24 -5.44 21.27
CA ILE A 35 15.19 -4.64 20.64
C ILE A 35 14.04 -5.55 20.20
N LYS A 36 12.90 -5.37 20.85
CA LYS A 36 11.65 -6.06 20.48
C LYS A 36 10.89 -5.33 19.36
N ASN A 37 10.81 -4.00 19.42
CA ASN A 37 10.05 -3.16 18.49
C ASN A 37 10.70 -1.77 18.42
N ILE A 38 10.64 -1.14 17.23
CA ILE A 38 10.92 0.28 17.01
C ILE A 38 9.65 0.89 16.41
N SER A 39 9.09 1.90 17.08
CA SER A 39 7.90 2.60 16.60
C SER A 39 8.21 4.08 16.43
N PHE A 40 7.88 4.62 15.26
CA PHE A 40 8.10 6.04 14.95
C PHE A 40 6.80 6.81 15.17
N THR A 41 6.85 7.85 16.01
CA THR A 41 5.75 8.81 16.16
C THR A 41 6.17 10.11 15.49
N ALA A 42 5.66 10.38 14.29
CA ALA A 42 6.00 11.59 13.56
C ALA A 42 5.36 12.82 14.24
N GLN A 43 6.16 13.65 14.91
CA GLN A 43 5.70 14.98 15.39
C GLN A 43 5.49 15.98 14.23
N THR A 44 6.12 15.72 13.08
CA THR A 44 5.90 16.49 11.84
C THR A 44 5.80 15.51 10.69
N ARG A 45 4.58 15.33 10.16
CA ARG A 45 4.33 14.49 8.98
C ARG A 45 4.71 15.31 7.74
N THR A 46 5.73 14.88 7.01
CA THR A 46 5.82 15.22 5.59
C THR A 46 4.58 14.62 4.95
N THR A 47 3.83 15.41 4.18
CA THR A 47 2.77 14.87 3.33
C THR A 47 3.44 13.93 2.34
N GLU A 48 3.49 12.64 2.61
CA GLU A 48 4.02 11.65 1.67
C GLU A 48 3.07 11.64 0.46
N VAL A 49 3.49 12.38 -0.56
CA VAL A 49 2.94 12.22 -1.90
C VAL A 49 3.59 10.95 -2.41
N PHE A 50 2.80 9.88 -2.52
CA PHE A 50 3.25 8.70 -3.22
C PHE A 50 3.69 9.12 -4.61
N ALA A 51 4.92 8.76 -4.99
CA ALA A 51 5.35 8.94 -6.35
C ALA A 51 4.37 8.18 -7.24
N THR A 52 3.75 8.89 -8.18
CA THR A 52 2.78 8.34 -9.14
C THR A 52 3.26 8.59 -10.57
N ASP A 53 4.55 8.93 -10.75
CA ASP A 53 5.16 9.16 -12.06
C ASP A 53 5.75 7.86 -12.61
N SER A 54 5.63 7.66 -13.91
CA SER A 54 6.05 6.47 -14.65
C SER A 54 7.52 6.08 -14.46
N ALA A 55 8.39 7.06 -14.20
CA ALA A 55 9.82 6.84 -14.00
C ALA A 55 10.11 5.92 -12.80
N ASP A 56 9.23 5.87 -11.79
CA ASP A 56 9.44 5.04 -10.61
C ASP A 56 9.32 3.54 -10.90
N LEU A 57 8.51 3.12 -11.88
CA LEU A 57 8.35 1.70 -12.24
C LEU A 57 9.59 1.15 -12.92
N ALA A 58 10.28 1.96 -13.73
CA ALA A 58 11.55 1.59 -14.32
C ALA A 58 12.62 1.33 -13.24
N GLU A 59 12.59 2.09 -12.14
CA GLU A 59 13.49 1.91 -10.98
C GLU A 59 13.10 0.71 -10.11
N ILE A 60 11.81 0.33 -10.07
CA ILE A 60 11.31 -0.82 -9.32
C ILE A 60 11.60 -2.15 -10.04
N LEU A 61 11.60 -2.16 -11.38
CA LEU A 61 11.75 -3.38 -12.18
C LEU A 61 13.01 -4.21 -11.84
N PRO A 62 14.23 -3.63 -11.67
CA PRO A 62 15.41 -4.40 -11.26
C PRO A 62 15.23 -5.15 -9.94
N LYS A 63 14.54 -4.55 -8.95
CA LYS A 63 14.24 -5.20 -7.67
C LYS A 63 13.30 -6.39 -7.86
N ALA A 64 12.31 -6.27 -8.74
CA ALA A 64 11.42 -7.37 -9.09
C ALA A 64 12.18 -8.55 -9.74
N GLN A 65 13.09 -8.26 -10.66
CA GLN A 65 13.93 -9.26 -11.32
C GLN A 65 14.89 -9.96 -10.34
N GLU A 66 15.46 -9.23 -9.38
CA GLU A 66 16.27 -9.83 -8.32
C GLU A 66 15.44 -10.78 -7.43
N LEU A 67 14.20 -10.39 -7.08
CA LEU A 67 13.29 -11.23 -6.32
C LEU A 67 12.90 -12.49 -7.12
N LEU A 68 12.63 -12.38 -8.41
CA LEU A 68 12.35 -13.54 -9.26
C LEU A 68 13.53 -14.52 -9.30
N GLN A 69 14.78 -14.05 -9.34
CA GLN A 69 15.94 -14.95 -9.27
C GLN A 69 15.99 -15.75 -7.96
N LYS A 70 15.51 -15.17 -6.86
CA LYS A 70 15.41 -15.85 -5.55
C LYS A 70 14.19 -16.78 -5.47
N TYR A 71 13.12 -16.45 -6.19
CA TYR A 71 11.84 -17.15 -6.18
C TYR A 71 11.39 -17.48 -7.61
N PRO A 72 12.08 -18.38 -8.33
CA PRO A 72 11.88 -18.59 -9.77
C PRO A 72 10.52 -19.21 -10.13
N ASP A 73 9.90 -19.92 -9.18
CA ASP A 73 8.60 -20.57 -9.39
C ASP A 73 7.41 -19.66 -9.05
N ALA A 74 7.66 -18.40 -8.66
CA ALA A 74 6.61 -17.46 -8.32
C ALA A 74 5.74 -17.13 -9.54
N GLN A 75 4.42 -17.14 -9.35
CA GLN A 75 3.45 -16.72 -10.37
C GLN A 75 3.53 -15.20 -10.61
N SER A 76 3.74 -14.45 -9.53
CA SER A 76 3.92 -13.00 -9.50
C SER A 76 4.85 -12.61 -8.34
N ILE A 77 5.35 -11.38 -8.36
CA ILE A 77 6.15 -10.82 -7.26
C ILE A 77 5.51 -9.50 -6.82
N LEU A 78 4.99 -9.46 -5.59
CA LEU A 78 4.64 -8.20 -4.92
C LEU A 78 5.93 -7.47 -4.54
N VAL A 79 6.27 -6.40 -5.26
CA VAL A 79 7.57 -5.72 -5.15
C VAL A 79 7.57 -4.66 -4.05
N THR A 80 6.46 -3.93 -3.98
CA THR A 80 6.20 -2.87 -3.00
C THR A 80 4.71 -2.81 -2.70
N GLU A 81 4.39 -2.73 -1.41
CA GLU A 81 3.06 -2.44 -0.90
C GLU A 81 3.22 -1.32 0.14
N GLU A 82 2.42 -0.27 0.01
CA GLU A 82 2.47 0.88 0.89
C GLU A 82 1.07 1.25 1.35
N GLY A 83 0.90 1.40 2.66
CA GLY A 83 -0.35 1.81 3.28
C GLY A 83 -0.14 3.02 4.18
N ASN A 84 -0.92 4.07 3.96
CA ASN A 84 -0.97 5.24 4.83
C ASN A 84 -2.37 5.39 5.41
N TYR A 85 -2.45 5.36 6.75
CA TYR A 85 -3.70 5.51 7.48
C TYR A 85 -3.67 6.81 8.28
N GLN A 86 -4.74 7.59 8.16
CA GLN A 86 -4.92 8.85 8.85
C GLN A 86 -6.28 8.87 9.56
N HIS A 87 -6.24 8.80 10.89
CA HIS A 87 -7.36 9.13 11.74
C HIS A 87 -7.49 10.65 11.88
N ARG A 88 -8.70 11.17 11.74
CA ARG A 88 -9.01 12.59 11.92
C ARG A 88 -9.77 12.80 13.22
N LYS A 89 -9.64 14.00 13.80
CA LYS A 89 -10.25 14.36 15.09
C LYS A 89 -11.79 14.30 15.10
N ASP A 90 -12.43 14.33 13.94
CA ASP A 90 -13.88 14.26 13.78
C ASP A 90 -14.41 12.81 13.68
N GLY A 91 -13.52 11.84 13.86
CA GLY A 91 -13.78 10.40 13.77
C GLY A 91 -13.67 9.83 12.36
N THR A 92 -13.50 10.67 11.33
CA THR A 92 -13.33 10.18 9.94
C THR A 92 -11.92 9.66 9.69
N ASN A 93 -11.78 8.78 8.70
CA ASN A 93 -10.50 8.16 8.37
C ASN A 93 -10.20 8.32 6.87
N LEU A 94 -8.93 8.60 6.56
CA LEU A 94 -8.42 8.53 5.20
C LEU A 94 -7.35 7.45 5.15
N SER A 95 -7.54 6.48 4.27
CA SER A 95 -6.58 5.43 3.99
C SER A 95 -6.13 5.57 2.55
N ARG A 96 -4.83 5.49 2.30
CA ARG A 96 -4.27 5.41 0.95
C ARG A 96 -3.45 4.14 0.84
N TYR A 97 -3.66 3.40 -0.23
CA TYR A 97 -3.00 2.14 -0.48
C TYR A 97 -2.39 2.14 -1.88
N ARG A 98 -1.14 1.69 -2.00
CA ARG A 98 -0.43 1.48 -3.27
C ARG A 98 0.15 0.08 -3.31
N CYS A 99 0.02 -0.58 -4.45
CA CYS A 99 0.57 -1.90 -4.70
C CYS A 99 1.26 -1.94 -6.06
N VAL A 100 2.47 -2.49 -6.10
CA VAL A 100 3.25 -2.73 -7.32
C VAL A 100 3.61 -4.20 -7.42
N THR A 101 3.11 -4.88 -8.45
CA THR A 101 3.32 -6.30 -8.69
C THR A 101 3.99 -6.53 -10.04
N TYR A 102 4.99 -7.41 -10.07
CA TYR A 102 5.59 -7.94 -11.29
C TYR A 102 4.92 -9.24 -11.71
N LEU A 103 4.53 -9.32 -12.98
CA LEU A 103 3.78 -10.44 -13.54
C LEU A 103 4.74 -11.46 -14.16
N VAL A 104 4.86 -12.67 -13.61
CA VAL A 104 5.88 -13.65 -14.02
C VAL A 104 5.33 -14.70 -14.98
N GLN A 105 4.11 -15.18 -14.72
CA GLN A 105 3.45 -16.24 -15.49
C GLN A 105 2.13 -15.73 -16.08
N ASP A 106 1.62 -16.37 -17.13
CA ASP A 106 0.34 -15.97 -17.77
C ASP A 106 -0.80 -15.97 -16.75
N GLU A 107 -0.77 -16.92 -15.82
CA GLU A 107 -1.72 -17.02 -14.74
C GLU A 107 -1.65 -15.85 -13.77
N SER A 108 -0.67 -14.93 -13.81
CA SER A 108 -0.65 -13.71 -12.97
C SER A 108 -1.40 -12.54 -13.59
N LEU A 109 -1.79 -12.61 -14.86
CA LEU A 109 -2.50 -11.52 -15.54
C LEU A 109 -3.86 -11.18 -14.89
N TRP A 110 -4.46 -12.10 -14.13
CA TRP A 110 -5.66 -11.80 -13.33
C TRP A 110 -5.41 -10.74 -12.25
N GLU A 111 -4.18 -10.54 -11.77
CA GLU A 111 -3.88 -9.49 -10.79
C GLU A 111 -4.07 -8.08 -11.34
N ALA A 112 -4.09 -7.94 -12.67
CA ALA A 112 -4.47 -6.68 -13.32
C ALA A 112 -5.97 -6.37 -13.20
N GLN A 113 -6.80 -7.32 -12.75
CA GLN A 113 -8.22 -7.14 -12.50
C GLN A 113 -8.43 -6.71 -11.06
N ILE A 114 -8.76 -5.44 -10.85
CA ILE A 114 -8.94 -4.86 -9.53
C ILE A 114 -10.43 -4.75 -9.23
N SER A 115 -10.84 -5.22 -8.05
CA SER A 115 -12.18 -5.05 -7.50
C SER A 115 -12.07 -4.66 -6.03
N LEU A 116 -12.65 -3.52 -5.68
CA LEU A 116 -12.64 -2.95 -4.34
C LEU A 116 -14.08 -2.80 -3.85
N SER A 117 -14.45 -3.58 -2.84
CA SER A 117 -15.77 -3.51 -2.20
C SER A 117 -15.81 -2.36 -1.20
N PHE A 118 -16.89 -1.59 -1.19
CA PHE A 118 -17.09 -0.48 -0.26
C PHE A 118 -18.55 -0.28 0.13
N ASP A 119 -18.80 0.21 1.34
CA ASP A 119 -20.14 0.65 1.76
C ASP A 119 -20.33 2.14 1.37
N PRO A 120 -21.14 2.43 0.34
CA PRO A 120 -21.36 3.80 -0.16
C PRO A 120 -22.03 4.73 0.86
N ASN A 121 -22.60 4.20 1.95
CA ASN A 121 -23.20 4.99 3.03
C ASN A 121 -22.18 5.36 4.11
N ARG A 122 -20.96 4.81 4.02
CA ARG A 122 -19.93 4.92 5.06
C ARG A 122 -18.60 5.41 4.53
N GLU A 123 -18.27 5.05 3.30
CA GLU A 123 -16.99 5.38 2.69
C GLU A 123 -17.09 5.68 1.19
N THR A 124 -16.07 6.36 0.66
CA THR A 124 -15.86 6.53 -0.77
C THR A 124 -14.52 5.95 -1.15
N ILE A 125 -14.41 5.41 -2.38
CA ILE A 125 -13.14 4.99 -2.97
C ILE A 125 -12.80 5.91 -4.14
N ARG A 126 -11.54 6.34 -4.21
CA ARG A 126 -10.98 7.11 -5.31
C ARG A 126 -9.70 6.48 -5.82
N VAL A 127 -9.72 5.98 -7.05
CA VAL A 127 -8.50 5.53 -7.74
C VAL A 127 -7.65 6.76 -8.06
N LEU A 128 -6.41 6.79 -7.57
CA LEU A 128 -5.44 7.85 -7.85
C LEU A 128 -4.75 7.60 -9.17
N HIS A 129 -4.31 6.36 -9.37
CA HIS A 129 -3.79 5.85 -10.63
C HIS A 129 -3.95 4.33 -10.68
N ALA A 130 -3.95 3.81 -11.90
CA ALA A 130 -3.75 2.39 -12.17
C ALA A 130 -3.06 2.29 -13.53
N ARG A 131 -1.96 1.56 -13.62
CA ARG A 131 -1.11 1.55 -14.82
C ARG A 131 -0.29 0.28 -14.93
N SER A 132 0.11 -0.05 -16.14
CA SER A 132 1.11 -1.07 -16.42
C SER A 132 2.41 -0.43 -16.91
N TYR A 133 3.51 -1.13 -16.66
CA TYR A 133 4.81 -0.91 -17.28
C TYR A 133 5.19 -2.19 -18.02
N THR A 134 5.11 -2.15 -19.35
CA THR A 134 5.29 -3.33 -20.20
C THR A 134 6.78 -3.68 -20.37
N PRO A 135 7.12 -4.91 -20.80
CA PRO A 135 8.51 -5.33 -20.99
C PRO A 135 9.33 -4.48 -21.97
N ASP A 136 8.67 -3.79 -22.90
CA ASP A 136 9.29 -2.84 -23.84
C ASP A 136 9.50 -1.44 -23.24
N GLY A 137 9.09 -1.23 -21.99
CA GLY A 137 9.21 0.02 -21.25
C GLY A 137 8.10 1.03 -21.49
N ALA A 138 7.03 0.66 -22.21
CA ALA A 138 5.87 1.53 -22.36
C ALA A 138 5.02 1.56 -21.08
N VAL A 139 4.32 2.68 -20.86
CA VAL A 139 3.44 2.89 -19.72
C VAL A 139 2.02 3.08 -20.23
N HIS A 140 1.10 2.27 -19.75
CA HIS A 140 -0.32 2.38 -20.09
C HIS A 140 -1.13 2.71 -18.85
N VAL A 141 -1.86 3.83 -18.89
CA VAL A 141 -2.60 4.35 -17.74
C VAL A 141 -4.08 4.09 -17.96
N LEU A 142 -4.75 3.59 -16.91
CA LEU A 142 -6.19 3.40 -16.87
C LEU A 142 -6.90 4.74 -17.11
N SER A 143 -7.85 4.75 -18.04
CA SER A 143 -8.70 5.91 -18.25
C SER A 143 -9.86 5.91 -17.22
N PRO A 144 -10.23 7.08 -16.65
CA PRO A 144 -11.27 7.15 -15.62
C PRO A 144 -12.65 6.59 -16.04
N ASP A 145 -12.98 6.64 -17.33
CA ASP A 145 -14.24 6.09 -17.89
C ASP A 145 -14.28 4.56 -17.93
N GLN A 146 -13.14 3.89 -17.72
CA GLN A 146 -13.04 2.44 -17.63
C GLN A 146 -13.31 1.91 -16.23
N ILE A 147 -13.41 2.79 -15.23
CA ILE A 147 -13.76 2.43 -13.85
C ILE A 147 -15.27 2.22 -13.75
N LYS A 148 -15.67 1.05 -13.25
CA LYS A 148 -17.07 0.67 -13.11
C LYS A 148 -17.43 0.59 -11.64
N ILE A 149 -18.66 0.99 -11.32
CA ILE A 149 -19.27 0.73 -10.02
C ILE A 149 -20.45 -0.21 -10.25
N SER A 150 -20.43 -1.36 -9.60
CA SER A 150 -21.50 -2.36 -9.64
C SER A 150 -22.07 -2.62 -8.25
N LYS A 151 -23.36 -2.96 -8.21
CA LYS A 151 -24.01 -3.50 -7.03
C LYS A 151 -24.16 -5.00 -7.23
N GLY A 152 -23.87 -5.79 -6.20
CA GLY A 152 -24.21 -7.21 -6.25
C GLY A 152 -25.72 -7.35 -6.45
N THR A 153 -26.11 -8.16 -7.44
CA THR A 153 -27.51 -8.50 -7.67
C THR A 153 -27.71 -9.96 -7.32
N SER A 154 -28.48 -10.25 -6.27
CA SER A 154 -28.99 -11.61 -6.03
C SER A 154 -30.45 -11.69 -6.46
N GLY A 155 -30.87 -12.84 -7.00
CA GLY A 155 -32.26 -13.10 -7.43
C GLY A 155 -33.27 -13.25 -6.28
N SER A 156 -32.93 -12.82 -5.06
CA SER A 156 -33.77 -12.82 -3.86
C SER A 156 -33.48 -11.56 -3.02
N VAL A 157 -34.21 -11.36 -1.93
CA VAL A 157 -34.09 -10.18 -1.06
C VAL A 157 -32.61 -9.92 -0.71
N TYR A 158 -32.08 -8.80 -1.21
CA TYR A 158 -30.68 -8.42 -1.10
C TYR A 158 -30.56 -7.34 -0.03
N PHE A 159 -29.88 -7.65 1.08
CA PHE A 159 -29.65 -6.74 2.21
C PHE A 159 -28.23 -6.16 2.24
N ASP A 160 -27.42 -6.53 1.25
CA ASP A 160 -26.04 -6.10 1.18
C ASP A 160 -25.97 -4.68 0.58
N GLN A 161 -25.33 -3.79 1.34
CA GLN A 161 -25.24 -2.36 1.07
C GLN A 161 -24.00 -2.05 0.22
N TYR A 162 -23.08 -3.01 0.12
CA TYR A 162 -21.80 -2.84 -0.53
C TYR A 162 -21.93 -2.71 -2.05
N GLN A 163 -21.00 -1.93 -2.61
CA GLN A 163 -20.79 -1.78 -4.03
C GLN A 163 -19.34 -2.19 -4.34
N ASP A 164 -19.10 -2.67 -5.55
CA ASP A 164 -17.76 -2.94 -6.05
C ASP A 164 -17.35 -1.85 -7.03
N LEU A 165 -16.21 -1.20 -6.76
CA LEU A 165 -15.47 -0.44 -7.75
C LEU A 165 -14.52 -1.41 -8.46
N SER A 166 -14.60 -1.51 -9.78
CA SER A 166 -13.78 -2.43 -10.56
C SER A 166 -13.18 -1.80 -11.82
N PHE A 167 -12.00 -2.29 -12.19
CA PHE A 167 -11.32 -1.93 -13.43
C PHE A 167 -10.29 -3.01 -13.81
N THR A 168 -9.80 -2.94 -15.05
CA THR A 168 -8.67 -3.76 -15.51
C THR A 168 -7.54 -2.83 -15.92
N ILE A 169 -6.35 -3.04 -15.36
CA ILE A 169 -5.16 -2.27 -15.72
C ILE A 169 -4.82 -2.54 -17.19
N PRO A 170 -4.73 -1.51 -18.04
CA PRO A 170 -4.59 -1.69 -19.48
C PRO A 170 -3.22 -2.27 -19.84
N GLU A 171 -3.18 -3.09 -20.90
CA GLU A 171 -1.95 -3.65 -21.49
C GLU A 171 -1.01 -4.36 -20.48
N ALA A 172 -1.56 -4.87 -19.37
CA ALA A 172 -0.79 -5.68 -18.43
C ALA A 172 -0.26 -6.93 -19.14
N ALA A 173 1.04 -7.19 -18.99
CA ALA A 173 1.74 -8.26 -19.70
C ALA A 173 2.72 -8.98 -18.79
N VAL A 174 2.95 -10.27 -19.07
CA VAL A 174 4.01 -11.05 -18.44
C VAL A 174 5.37 -10.40 -18.71
N GLY A 175 6.20 -10.34 -17.68
CA GLY A 175 7.46 -9.60 -17.67
C GLY A 175 7.32 -8.10 -17.41
N GLY A 176 6.09 -7.62 -17.19
CA GLY A 176 5.78 -6.23 -16.86
C GLY A 176 5.43 -6.03 -15.38
N LEU A 177 5.25 -4.78 -14.99
CA LEU A 177 4.71 -4.36 -13.70
C LEU A 177 3.28 -3.87 -13.86
N ILE A 178 2.47 -4.08 -12.83
CA ILE A 178 1.23 -3.35 -12.59
C ILE A 178 1.39 -2.51 -11.32
N ASP A 179 0.81 -1.32 -11.33
CA ASP A 179 0.86 -0.36 -10.23
C ASP A 179 -0.50 0.32 -10.11
N TYR A 180 -1.15 0.17 -8.97
CA TYR A 180 -2.39 0.87 -8.67
C TYR A 180 -2.34 1.48 -7.28
N CYS A 181 -2.98 2.64 -7.17
CA CYS A 181 -3.10 3.38 -5.94
C CYS A 181 -4.52 3.90 -5.81
N TYR A 182 -5.11 3.74 -4.64
CA TYR A 182 -6.43 4.26 -4.32
C TYR A 182 -6.47 4.84 -2.92
N GLU A 183 -7.46 5.69 -2.70
CA GLU A 183 -7.83 6.18 -1.40
C GLU A 183 -9.21 5.68 -1.02
N THR A 184 -9.37 5.36 0.26
CA THR A 184 -10.66 5.16 0.90
C THR A 184 -10.84 6.26 1.94
N GLU A 185 -11.92 7.03 1.82
CA GLU A 185 -12.34 7.97 2.84
C GLU A 185 -13.58 7.43 3.55
N GLU A 186 -13.44 7.07 4.82
CA GLU A 186 -14.54 6.70 5.70
C GLU A 186 -15.11 7.97 6.36
N PHE A 187 -16.21 8.49 5.79
CA PHE A 187 -16.86 9.72 6.25
C PHE A 187 -17.95 9.46 7.31
N ASN A 188 -18.42 8.22 7.44
CA ASN A 188 -19.42 7.81 8.42
C ASN A 188 -18.98 6.52 9.14
N PRO A 189 -18.00 6.62 10.07
CA PRO A 189 -17.48 5.50 10.84
C PRO A 189 -18.57 4.89 11.73
N PHE A 190 -18.44 3.61 12.06
CA PHE A 190 -19.44 2.89 12.86
C PHE A 190 -19.43 3.40 14.32
N ASP A 191 -18.26 3.83 14.79
CA ASP A 191 -18.06 4.56 16.04
C ASP A 191 -17.06 5.69 15.79
N ARG A 192 -17.51 6.93 16.01
CA ARG A 192 -16.66 8.13 15.88
C ARG A 192 -15.63 8.26 17.00
N ASN A 193 -15.75 7.48 18.07
CA ASN A 193 -14.87 7.52 19.24
C ASN A 193 -13.85 6.37 19.26
N LEU A 194 -13.76 5.57 18.19
CA LEU A 194 -12.92 4.38 18.16
C LEU A 194 -11.40 4.70 18.24
N PHE A 195 -10.98 5.96 18.12
CA PHE A 195 -9.59 6.40 18.21
C PHE A 195 -9.46 7.80 18.82
#